data_AF-E4RUT0-F1
#
_entry.id   AF-E4RUT0-F1
#
_cell.length_a   1.000
_cell.length_b   1.000
_cell.length_c   1.000
_cell.angle_alpha   90.00
_cell.angle_beta   90.00
_cell.angle_gamma   90.00
#
_symmetry.space_group_name_H-M   'P 1'
#
loop_
_entity.id
_entity.type
_entity.pdbx_description
1 polymer ?
#
loop_
_entity_poly.entity_id
_entity_poly.type
_entity_poly.pdbx_seq_one_letter_code
_entity_poly.pdbx_strand_id
1 'polypeptide(L)'
;MKKLDFKTLDSTHSASITDMILSIQQKEFGIPITVDDQPDLSDIETFYLRGGGCFLGAFLNGDLVGTIALIKFSSSSGAIRKMFVKKEFRGKEWGIAQKLLERLIQFCRAEGISNLYLGTVSVLKAAQRFYERNHFRRLQKEELPSDFPLMSSDDVFYGLKLGSAIEEVGFLALSTRLQRLSERIRRDGALIYKAFGRNFDPKWFPVVLSLDRKGELSISELAEEIGYSHPSTIVLLKELQEKGYVSSKKDISDERKRLNFLSENGKQFIKELKPIWEIMSTVLEEIGSNSHHLLRAIEQAEDKLEVQTFYQRVLAIRQ
;
A
#
# COMPACT_ATOMS: atom_id res chain seq x y z
N MET A 1 -12.55 1.70 -28.89
CA MET A 1 -12.80 1.97 -27.45
C MET A 1 -12.37 3.39 -27.15
N LYS A 2 -13.18 4.18 -26.43
CA LYS A 2 -12.74 5.49 -25.93
C LYS A 2 -11.55 5.27 -24.98
N LYS A 3 -10.44 5.97 -25.19
CA LYS A 3 -9.20 5.77 -24.43
C LYS A 3 -9.07 6.88 -23.39
N LEU A 4 -9.08 6.49 -22.11
CA LEU A 4 -8.86 7.38 -20.97
C LEU A 4 -7.41 7.24 -20.50
N ASP A 5 -6.61 8.28 -20.70
CA ASP A 5 -5.20 8.34 -20.34
C ASP A 5 -4.97 9.38 -19.22
N PHE A 6 -3.92 9.19 -18.42
CA PHE A 6 -3.53 10.12 -17.36
C PHE A 6 -2.07 10.50 -17.53
N LYS A 7 -1.76 11.79 -17.37
CA LYS A 7 -0.39 12.32 -17.56
C LYS A 7 -0.10 13.40 -16.53
N THR A 8 1.18 13.59 -16.23
CA THR A 8 1.66 14.82 -15.59
C THR A 8 1.51 15.96 -16.59
N LEU A 9 1.05 17.11 -16.11
CA LEU A 9 0.92 18.35 -16.86
C LEU A 9 2.07 19.28 -16.50
N ASP A 10 2.46 20.08 -17.49
CA ASP A 10 3.53 21.07 -17.45
C ASP A 10 3.08 22.31 -18.24
N SER A 11 3.91 23.34 -18.37
CA SER A 11 3.49 24.59 -19.02
C SER A 11 3.23 24.45 -20.53
N THR A 12 3.58 23.33 -21.16
CA THR A 12 3.17 23.07 -22.56
C THR A 12 1.66 22.84 -22.67
N HIS A 13 1.00 22.52 -21.56
CA HIS A 13 -0.44 22.30 -21.49
C HIS A 13 -1.25 23.53 -21.03
N SER A 14 -0.58 24.65 -20.68
CA SER A 14 -1.19 25.81 -20.01
C SER A 14 -2.44 26.36 -20.71
N ALA A 15 -2.44 26.43 -22.05
CA ALA A 15 -3.60 26.90 -22.81
C ALA A 15 -4.83 26.01 -22.58
N SER A 16 -4.67 24.68 -22.69
CA SER A 16 -5.76 23.71 -22.50
C SER A 16 -6.27 23.66 -21.05
N ILE A 17 -5.36 23.81 -20.08
CA ILE A 17 -5.68 23.86 -18.66
C ILE A 17 -6.48 25.12 -18.34
N THR A 18 -5.98 26.27 -18.81
CA THR A 18 -6.59 27.58 -18.58
C THR A 18 -8.00 27.65 -19.18
N ASP A 19 -8.17 27.21 -20.43
CA ASP A 19 -9.48 27.14 -21.07
C ASP A 19 -10.46 26.29 -20.27
N MET A 20 -10.06 25.08 -19.87
CA MET A 20 -10.93 24.18 -19.11
C MET A 20 -11.29 24.76 -17.74
N ILE A 21 -10.31 25.25 -16.98
CA ILE A 21 -10.50 25.75 -15.62
C ILE A 21 -11.35 27.02 -15.62
N LEU A 22 -11.04 28.00 -16.47
CA LEU A 22 -11.80 29.25 -16.55
C LEU A 22 -13.20 29.02 -17.08
N SER A 23 -13.39 28.12 -18.06
CA SER A 23 -14.72 27.75 -18.56
C SER A 23 -15.59 27.20 -17.42
N ILE A 24 -15.06 26.33 -16.56
CA ILE A 24 -15.80 25.81 -15.41
C ILE A 24 -16.03 26.91 -14.35
N GLN A 25 -15.00 27.66 -13.98
CA GLN A 25 -15.11 28.69 -12.94
C GLN A 25 -16.09 29.81 -13.34
N GLN A 26 -15.91 30.40 -14.52
CA GLN A 26 -16.68 31.56 -14.97
C GLN A 26 -18.03 31.14 -15.56
N LYS A 27 -18.05 30.25 -16.56
CA LYS A 27 -19.29 29.96 -17.31
C LYS A 27 -20.24 29.06 -16.55
N GLU A 28 -19.72 28.09 -15.78
CA GLU A 28 -20.57 27.15 -15.04
C GLU A 28 -20.92 27.64 -13.64
N PHE A 29 -19.96 28.20 -12.90
CA PHE A 29 -20.16 28.57 -11.50
C PHE A 29 -20.24 30.08 -11.23
N GLY A 30 -20.07 30.93 -12.25
CA GLY A 30 -20.18 32.39 -12.11
C GLY A 30 -19.12 33.00 -11.19
N ILE A 31 -17.97 32.34 -11.03
CA ILE A 31 -16.89 32.81 -10.15
C ILE A 31 -16.16 33.96 -10.88
N PRO A 32 -16.06 35.16 -10.28
CA PRO A 32 -15.42 36.33 -10.92
C PRO A 32 -13.89 36.24 -10.79
N ILE A 33 -13.29 35.27 -11.48
CA ILE A 33 -11.84 35.02 -11.49
C ILE A 33 -11.32 35.02 -12.92
N THR A 34 -10.19 35.69 -13.16
CA THR A 34 -9.55 35.81 -14.46
C THR A 34 -8.31 34.92 -14.57
N VAL A 35 -7.64 34.95 -15.73
CA VAL A 35 -6.32 34.31 -15.89
C VAL A 35 -5.24 35.03 -15.08
N ASP A 36 -5.32 36.35 -14.96
CA ASP A 36 -4.36 37.18 -14.23
C ASP A 36 -4.42 36.92 -12.72
N ASP A 37 -5.59 36.51 -12.21
CA ASP A 37 -5.77 36.07 -10.82
C ASP A 37 -5.16 34.67 -10.56
N GLN A 38 -4.71 33.97 -11.60
CA GLN A 38 -4.20 32.59 -11.54
C GLN A 38 -2.88 32.44 -12.31
N PRO A 39 -1.82 33.17 -11.91
CA PRO A 39 -0.52 33.14 -12.59
C PRO A 39 0.10 31.75 -12.59
N ASP A 40 -0.29 30.91 -11.62
CA ASP A 40 0.11 29.52 -11.47
C ASP A 40 -0.26 28.63 -12.68
N LEU A 41 -1.25 29.04 -13.49
CA LEU A 41 -1.62 28.33 -14.72
C LEU A 41 -0.71 28.65 -15.91
N SER A 42 0.12 29.70 -15.81
CA SER A 42 1.07 30.09 -16.86
C SER A 42 2.49 29.55 -16.63
N ASP A 43 2.83 29.20 -15.39
CA ASP A 43 4.14 28.64 -14.99
C ASP A 43 3.94 27.44 -14.04
N ILE A 44 3.56 26.30 -14.59
CA ILE A 44 3.25 25.10 -13.81
C ILE A 44 4.50 24.54 -13.13
N GLU A 45 5.66 24.62 -13.78
CA GLU A 45 6.92 24.11 -13.28
C GLU A 45 7.31 24.82 -11.97
N THR A 46 7.27 26.16 -11.95
CA THR A 46 7.66 26.93 -10.76
C THR A 46 6.68 26.72 -9.60
N PHE A 47 5.37 26.73 -9.87
CA PHE A 47 4.36 26.71 -8.81
C PHE A 47 4.06 25.30 -8.27
N TYR A 48 4.13 24.27 -9.10
CA TYR A 48 3.72 22.92 -8.72
C TYR A 48 4.87 21.92 -8.72
N LEU A 49 5.77 21.94 -9.70
CA LEU A 49 6.74 20.85 -9.87
C LEU A 49 8.03 21.06 -9.07
N ARG A 50 8.63 22.25 -9.13
CA ARG A 50 9.91 22.55 -8.44
C ARG A 50 9.83 22.40 -6.92
N GLY A 51 8.66 22.65 -6.33
CA GLY A 51 8.41 22.49 -4.90
C GLY A 51 8.20 21.03 -4.44
N GLY A 52 8.30 20.04 -5.34
CA GLY A 52 8.00 18.64 -5.02
C GLY A 52 6.49 18.32 -4.98
N GLY A 53 5.68 19.15 -5.65
CA GLY A 53 4.28 18.88 -5.92
C GLY A 53 4.07 18.24 -7.29
N CYS A 54 2.83 18.24 -7.77
CA CYS A 54 2.50 17.74 -9.11
C CYS A 54 1.27 18.42 -9.70
N PHE A 55 1.11 18.27 -11.01
CA PHE A 55 -0.12 18.62 -11.72
C PHE A 55 -0.46 17.44 -12.63
N LEU A 56 -1.65 16.86 -12.48
CA LEU A 56 -2.11 15.68 -13.22
C LEU A 56 -3.32 16.02 -14.08
N GLY A 57 -3.36 15.45 -15.29
CA GLY A 57 -4.44 15.59 -16.26
C GLY A 57 -5.04 14.26 -16.66
N ALA A 58 -6.36 14.23 -16.84
CA ALA A 58 -7.10 13.13 -17.45
C ALA A 58 -7.46 13.50 -18.89
N PHE A 59 -7.13 12.62 -19.84
CA PHE A 59 -7.35 12.82 -21.26
C PHE A 59 -8.30 11.75 -21.80
N LEU A 60 -9.39 12.17 -22.46
CA LEU A 60 -10.29 11.25 -23.16
C LEU A 60 -10.15 11.48 -24.66
N ASN A 61 -9.66 10.47 -25.39
CA ASN A 61 -9.38 10.57 -26.82
C ASN A 61 -8.47 11.75 -27.21
N GLY A 62 -7.56 12.15 -26.32
CA GLY A 62 -6.64 13.27 -26.53
C GLY A 62 -7.11 14.61 -25.96
N ASP A 63 -8.38 14.73 -25.58
CA ASP A 63 -8.92 15.96 -24.99
C ASP A 63 -8.74 15.98 -23.49
N LEU A 64 -8.24 17.10 -22.94
CA LEU A 64 -8.19 17.31 -21.49
C LEU A 64 -9.62 17.42 -20.94
N VAL A 65 -9.97 16.51 -20.03
CA VAL A 65 -11.32 16.38 -19.45
C VAL A 65 -11.35 16.52 -17.93
N GLY A 66 -10.20 16.50 -17.27
CA GLY A 66 -10.10 16.81 -15.85
C GLY A 66 -8.66 17.01 -15.39
N THR A 67 -8.52 17.68 -14.24
CA THR A 67 -7.25 18.06 -13.64
C THR A 67 -7.27 17.86 -12.13
N ILE A 68 -6.10 17.67 -11.54
CA ILE A 68 -5.84 17.83 -10.11
C ILE A 68 -4.38 18.25 -9.92
N ALA A 69 -4.10 19.13 -8.97
CA ALA A 69 -2.75 19.58 -8.68
C ALA A 69 -2.48 19.53 -7.17
N LEU A 70 -1.20 19.57 -6.81
CA LEU A 70 -0.74 19.56 -5.43
C LEU A 70 0.44 20.52 -5.28
N ILE A 71 0.35 21.42 -4.30
CA ILE A 71 1.48 22.22 -3.84
C ILE A 71 1.99 21.60 -2.55
N LYS A 72 3.23 21.12 -2.53
CA LYS A 72 3.88 20.70 -1.29
C LYS A 72 4.35 21.96 -0.56
N PHE A 73 3.86 22.17 0.66
CA PHE A 73 4.17 23.37 1.46
C PHE A 73 4.97 23.05 2.72
N SER A 74 5.09 21.77 3.09
CA SER A 74 5.99 21.30 4.14
C SER A 74 6.61 19.94 3.77
N SER A 75 7.48 19.40 4.63
CA SER A 75 8.10 18.09 4.40
C SER A 75 7.08 16.94 4.25
N SER A 76 5.91 17.06 4.89
CA SER A 76 4.90 16.00 4.96
C SER A 76 3.48 16.45 4.62
N SER A 77 3.29 17.72 4.23
CA SER A 77 1.97 18.29 3.92
C SER A 77 1.89 18.86 2.51
N GLY A 78 0.75 18.65 1.86
CA GLY A 78 0.43 19.19 0.55
C GLY A 78 -0.97 19.76 0.46
N ALA A 79 -1.14 20.81 -0.35
CA ALA A 79 -2.40 21.47 -0.63
C ALA A 79 -2.93 21.04 -2.00
N ILE A 80 -4.13 20.43 -2.06
CA ILE A 80 -4.79 20.07 -3.32
C ILE A 80 -5.31 21.33 -3.99
N ARG A 81 -5.02 21.47 -5.28
CA ARG A 81 -5.38 22.60 -6.13
C ARG A 81 -5.97 22.12 -7.45
N LYS A 82 -6.64 23.05 -8.14
CA LYS A 82 -7.13 22.90 -9.53
C LYS A 82 -7.82 21.56 -9.84
N MET A 83 -8.59 21.05 -8.87
CA MET A 83 -9.36 19.83 -9.05
C MET A 83 -10.66 20.13 -9.82
N PHE A 84 -10.66 19.87 -11.12
CA PHE A 84 -11.78 20.16 -12.00
C PHE A 84 -12.04 19.01 -12.97
N VAL A 85 -13.30 18.78 -13.32
CA VAL A 85 -13.72 17.82 -14.35
C VAL A 85 -14.81 18.47 -15.19
N LYS A 86 -14.69 18.39 -16.51
CA LYS A 86 -15.72 18.87 -17.46
C LYS A 86 -17.07 18.21 -17.17
N LYS A 87 -18.16 18.98 -17.24
CA LYS A 87 -19.49 18.62 -16.73
C LYS A 87 -20.01 17.30 -17.32
N GLU A 88 -19.81 17.11 -18.61
CA GLU A 88 -20.21 15.95 -19.40
C GLU A 88 -19.46 14.65 -19.05
N PHE A 89 -18.35 14.72 -18.30
CA PHE A 89 -17.57 13.55 -17.86
C PHE A 89 -17.62 13.32 -16.35
N ARG A 90 -18.48 14.04 -15.63
CA ARG A 90 -18.70 13.83 -14.19
C ARG A 90 -19.55 12.59 -13.93
N GLY A 91 -19.37 11.98 -12.77
CA GLY A 91 -20.15 10.82 -12.33
C GLY A 91 -19.41 9.49 -12.47
N LYS A 92 -20.16 8.40 -12.33
CA LYS A 92 -19.61 7.05 -12.16
C LYS A 92 -19.15 6.39 -13.47
N GLU A 93 -19.66 6.83 -14.61
CA GLU A 93 -19.35 6.23 -15.93
C GLU A 93 -17.84 6.20 -16.19
N TRP A 94 -17.16 7.33 -16.01
CA TRP A 94 -15.72 7.46 -16.22
C TRP A 94 -14.93 7.47 -14.91
N GLY A 95 -15.54 7.93 -13.81
CA GLY A 95 -14.90 8.01 -12.51
C GLY A 95 -13.66 8.91 -12.47
N ILE A 96 -13.58 9.93 -13.34
CA ILE A 96 -12.37 10.75 -13.56
C ILE A 96 -11.85 11.38 -12.28
N ALA A 97 -12.72 12.05 -11.51
CA ALA A 97 -12.35 12.69 -10.25
C ALA A 97 -11.74 11.70 -9.25
N GLN A 98 -12.32 10.50 -9.14
CA GLN A 98 -11.83 9.44 -8.27
C GLN A 98 -10.45 8.96 -8.71
N LYS A 99 -10.30 8.66 -10.00
CA LYS A 99 -9.04 8.18 -10.58
C LYS A 99 -7.92 9.22 -10.52
N LEU A 100 -8.24 10.52 -10.58
CA LEU A 100 -7.31 11.62 -10.38
C LEU A 100 -6.86 11.71 -8.92
N LEU A 101 -7.80 11.66 -7.97
CA LEU A 101 -7.48 11.70 -6.54
C LEU A 101 -6.64 10.50 -6.11
N GLU A 102 -6.96 9.29 -6.59
CA GLU A 102 -6.19 8.08 -6.28
C GLU A 102 -4.74 8.18 -6.76
N ARG A 103 -4.52 8.73 -7.96
CA ARG A 103 -3.18 8.99 -8.50
C ARG A 103 -2.44 10.05 -7.71
N LEU A 104 -3.13 11.12 -7.31
CA LEU A 104 -2.55 12.14 -6.44
C LEU A 104 -2.11 11.52 -5.10
N ILE A 105 -2.94 10.68 -4.49
CA ILE A 105 -2.60 9.99 -3.23
C ILE A 105 -1.41 9.03 -3.42
N GLN A 106 -1.33 8.33 -4.55
CA GLN A 106 -0.17 7.49 -4.88
C GLN A 106 1.12 8.32 -4.97
N PHE A 107 1.07 9.46 -5.67
CA PHE A 107 2.17 10.42 -5.73
C PHE A 107 2.56 10.90 -4.33
N CYS A 108 1.59 11.30 -3.51
CA CYS A 108 1.85 11.78 -2.14
C CYS A 108 2.56 10.74 -1.28
N ARG A 109 2.15 9.47 -1.38
CA ARG A 109 2.79 8.37 -0.65
C ARG A 109 4.24 8.14 -1.08
N ALA A 110 4.53 8.24 -2.39
CA ALA A 110 5.89 8.12 -2.90
C ALA A 110 6.78 9.27 -2.42
N GLU A 111 6.22 10.48 -2.31
CA GLU A 111 6.93 11.71 -1.90
C GLU A 111 6.96 11.96 -0.38
N GLY A 112 6.48 11.00 0.43
CA GLY A 112 6.43 11.12 1.89
C GLY A 112 5.41 12.14 2.42
N ILE A 113 4.47 12.59 1.59
CA ILE A 113 3.40 13.50 1.96
C ILE A 113 2.29 12.68 2.63
N SER A 114 2.02 12.96 3.90
CA SER A 114 1.07 12.20 4.72
C SER A 114 -0.17 13.01 5.10
N ASN A 115 -0.15 14.33 4.93
CA ASN A 115 -1.28 15.22 5.22
C ASN A 115 -1.68 16.00 3.97
N LEU A 116 -2.93 15.88 3.56
CA LEU A 116 -3.51 16.64 2.46
C LEU A 116 -4.51 17.65 2.99
N TYR A 117 -4.43 18.87 2.49
CA TYR A 117 -5.34 19.96 2.83
C TYR A 117 -5.91 20.56 1.56
N LEU A 118 -7.09 21.15 1.64
CA LEU A 118 -7.65 21.95 0.55
C LEU A 118 -8.61 23.00 1.08
N GLY A 119 -8.68 24.11 0.35
CA GLY A 119 -9.74 25.10 0.43
C GLY A 119 -10.71 24.94 -0.74
N THR A 120 -11.97 25.25 -0.51
CA THR A 120 -13.02 25.31 -1.53
C THR A 120 -14.05 26.37 -1.17
N VAL A 121 -14.99 26.63 -2.09
CA VAL A 121 -16.09 27.56 -1.91
C VAL A 121 -17.40 26.84 -1.57
N SER A 122 -18.23 27.47 -0.76
CA SER A 122 -19.47 26.92 -0.21
C SER A 122 -20.50 26.58 -1.28
N VAL A 123 -20.46 27.24 -2.44
CA VAL A 123 -21.30 26.98 -3.62
C VAL A 123 -21.00 25.62 -4.29
N LEU A 124 -19.77 25.09 -4.17
CA LEU A 124 -19.37 23.83 -4.80
C LEU A 124 -19.78 22.58 -3.99
N LYS A 125 -21.09 22.40 -3.79
CA LYS A 125 -21.64 21.28 -2.99
C LYS A 125 -21.26 19.89 -3.49
N ALA A 126 -21.12 19.72 -4.81
CA ALA A 126 -20.71 18.43 -5.38
C ALA A 126 -19.25 18.08 -5.03
N ALA A 127 -18.36 19.08 -4.98
CA ALA A 127 -16.96 18.90 -4.58
C ALA A 127 -16.87 18.56 -3.08
N GLN A 128 -17.59 19.30 -2.22
CA GLN A 128 -17.68 19.01 -0.78
C GLN A 128 -18.08 17.55 -0.51
N ARG A 129 -19.18 17.07 -1.12
CA ARG A 129 -19.62 15.66 -1.01
C ARG A 129 -18.61 14.67 -1.59
N PHE A 130 -17.84 15.07 -2.60
CA PHE A 130 -16.80 14.22 -3.16
C PHE A 130 -15.64 14.05 -2.17
N TYR A 131 -15.18 15.13 -1.54
CA TYR A 131 -14.14 15.09 -0.52
C TYR A 131 -14.57 14.30 0.71
N GLU A 132 -15.77 14.54 1.24
CA GLU A 132 -16.31 13.81 2.40
C GLU A 132 -16.40 12.30 2.17
N ARG A 133 -16.85 11.88 0.98
CA ARG A 133 -16.88 10.46 0.59
C ARG A 133 -15.49 9.84 0.42
N ASN A 134 -14.47 10.66 0.17
CA ASN A 134 -13.07 10.27 0.13
C ASN A 134 -12.36 10.52 1.48
N HIS A 135 -13.12 10.53 2.57
CA HIS A 135 -12.63 10.60 3.95
C HIS A 135 -11.90 11.89 4.34
N PHE A 136 -12.04 12.94 3.53
CA PHE A 136 -11.62 14.27 3.97
C PHE A 136 -12.55 14.74 5.10
N ARG A 137 -11.96 15.11 6.22
CA ARG A 137 -12.66 15.74 7.33
C ARG A 137 -12.73 17.23 7.10
N ARG A 138 -13.90 17.82 7.31
CA ARG A 138 -14.07 19.27 7.31
C ARG A 138 -13.33 19.89 8.50
N LEU A 139 -12.61 20.97 8.25
CA LEU A 139 -11.80 21.69 9.24
C LEU A 139 -12.36 23.11 9.44
N GLN A 140 -12.21 23.62 10.65
CA GLN A 140 -12.23 25.06 10.90
C GLN A 140 -10.94 25.70 10.36
N LYS A 141 -10.98 27.00 10.07
CA LYS A 141 -9.82 27.71 9.51
C LYS A 141 -8.62 27.66 10.47
N GLU A 142 -8.89 27.67 11.77
CA GLU A 142 -7.91 27.64 12.84
C GLU A 142 -7.25 26.26 13.00
N GLU A 143 -7.85 25.19 12.45
CA GLU A 143 -7.26 23.84 12.41
C GLU A 143 -6.26 23.67 11.25
N LEU A 144 -6.16 24.64 10.33
CA LEU A 144 -5.20 24.58 9.23
C LEU A 144 -3.77 24.80 9.71
N PRO A 145 -2.77 24.12 9.12
CA PRO A 145 -1.37 24.46 9.32
C PRO A 145 -1.10 25.93 8.98
N SER A 146 -0.22 26.58 9.76
CA SER A 146 0.10 28.00 9.57
C SER A 146 0.75 28.31 8.22
N ASP A 147 1.41 27.33 7.62
CA ASP A 147 2.07 27.37 6.31
C ASP A 147 1.15 26.92 5.15
N PHE A 148 -0.12 26.60 5.43
CA PHE A 148 -1.08 26.27 4.38
C PHE A 148 -1.28 27.49 3.45
N PRO A 149 -1.08 27.36 2.13
CA PRO A 149 -1.25 28.46 1.20
C PRO A 149 -2.74 28.77 1.06
N LEU A 150 -3.28 29.74 1.80
CA LEU A 150 -4.68 30.16 1.72
C LEU A 150 -4.97 30.92 0.40
N MET A 151 -6.20 30.78 -0.13
CA MET A 151 -6.73 31.69 -1.16
C MET A 151 -7.79 32.61 -0.56
N SER A 152 -7.89 33.82 -1.10
CA SER A 152 -8.89 34.81 -0.71
C SER A 152 -10.34 34.33 -0.92
N SER A 153 -10.57 33.43 -1.87
CA SER A 153 -11.90 32.93 -2.21
C SER A 153 -12.36 31.73 -1.36
N ASP A 154 -11.48 31.04 -0.65
CA ASP A 154 -11.86 29.81 0.07
C ASP A 154 -12.64 30.10 1.37
N ASP A 155 -13.81 29.47 1.54
CA ASP A 155 -14.68 29.60 2.74
C ASP A 155 -15.00 28.24 3.42
N VAL A 156 -14.56 27.13 2.83
CA VAL A 156 -14.67 25.77 3.39
C VAL A 156 -13.34 25.04 3.26
N PHE A 157 -12.89 24.41 4.35
CA PHE A 157 -11.60 23.72 4.41
C PHE A 157 -11.75 22.24 4.75
N TYR A 158 -10.86 21.42 4.20
CA TYR A 158 -10.81 19.99 4.44
C TYR A 158 -9.38 19.49 4.66
N GLY A 159 -9.24 18.42 5.45
CA GLY A 159 -7.99 17.71 5.67
C GLY A 159 -8.16 16.20 5.54
N LEU A 160 -7.15 15.51 4.99
CA LEU A 160 -7.06 14.06 4.91
C LEU A 160 -5.66 13.61 5.35
N LYS A 161 -5.61 12.70 6.33
CA LYS A 161 -4.38 12.02 6.72
C LYS A 161 -4.27 10.70 5.97
N LEU A 162 -3.20 10.53 5.19
CA LEU A 162 -2.98 9.35 4.35
C LEU A 162 -2.42 8.16 5.12
N GLY A 163 -1.84 8.41 6.30
CA GLY A 163 -1.27 7.41 7.19
C GLY A 163 -2.31 6.79 8.14
N SER A 164 -2.10 5.53 8.49
CA SER A 164 -2.85 4.88 9.58
C SER A 164 -2.25 5.21 10.94
N ALA A 165 -3.03 5.13 12.03
CA ALA A 165 -2.51 5.25 13.39
C ALA A 165 -1.32 4.30 13.66
N ILE A 166 -1.28 3.15 12.98
CA ILE A 166 -0.18 2.18 13.03
C ILE A 166 1.10 2.73 12.38
N GLU A 167 1.01 3.55 11.34
CA GLU A 167 2.19 4.15 10.70
C GLU A 167 2.76 5.30 11.53
N GLU A 168 1.93 6.00 12.30
CA GLU A 168 2.34 7.13 13.13
C GLU A 168 3.19 6.74 14.33
N VAL A 169 2.90 5.59 14.95
CA VAL A 169 3.68 5.11 16.10
C VAL A 169 5.04 4.51 15.72
N GLY A 170 5.37 4.50 14.42
CA GLY A 170 6.70 4.15 13.91
C GLY A 170 7.15 2.75 14.35
N PHE A 171 8.34 2.66 14.95
CA PHE A 171 8.92 1.40 15.41
C PHE A 171 8.07 0.66 16.45
N LEU A 172 7.21 1.36 17.20
CA LEU A 172 6.30 0.71 18.15
C LEU A 172 5.34 -0.25 17.43
N ALA A 173 4.98 0.05 16.19
CA ALA A 173 4.13 -0.79 15.35
C ALA A 173 4.88 -1.86 14.55
N LEU A 174 6.20 -2.03 14.76
CA LEU A 174 7.01 -2.94 13.95
C LEU A 174 6.40 -4.35 13.86
N SER A 175 6.02 -4.94 14.99
CA SER A 175 5.38 -6.27 15.05
C SER A 175 4.08 -6.34 14.25
N THR A 176 3.22 -5.32 14.38
CA THR A 176 1.94 -5.24 13.67
C THR A 176 2.14 -5.07 12.16
N ARG A 177 3.13 -4.28 11.73
CA ARG A 177 3.44 -4.08 10.31
C ARG A 177 3.99 -5.36 9.68
N LEU A 178 4.89 -6.08 10.37
CA LEU A 178 5.40 -7.38 9.94
C LEU A 178 4.26 -8.41 9.81
N GLN A 179 3.36 -8.48 10.78
CA GLN A 179 2.20 -9.38 10.71
C GLN A 179 1.30 -9.06 9.50
N ARG A 180 0.99 -7.78 9.26
CA ARG A 180 0.15 -7.37 8.11
C ARG A 180 0.79 -7.71 6.78
N LEU A 181 2.11 -7.53 6.66
CA LEU A 181 2.86 -7.90 5.46
C LEU A 181 2.80 -9.42 5.23
N SER A 182 3.08 -10.21 6.28
CA SER A 182 3.02 -11.67 6.25
C SER A 182 1.63 -12.19 5.84
N GLU A 183 0.56 -11.66 6.44
CA GLU A 183 -0.81 -12.06 6.09
C GLU A 183 -1.20 -11.69 4.65
N ARG A 184 -0.71 -10.55 4.14
CA ARG A 184 -0.96 -10.15 2.75
C ARG A 184 -0.28 -11.13 1.78
N ILE A 185 0.99 -11.44 2.00
CA ILE A 185 1.74 -12.41 1.20
C ILE A 185 1.07 -13.79 1.28
N ARG A 186 0.66 -14.22 2.48
CA ARG A 186 -0.01 -15.51 2.68
C ARG A 186 -1.33 -15.60 1.94
N ARG A 187 -2.15 -14.55 1.99
CA ARG A 187 -3.43 -14.49 1.27
C ARG A 187 -3.23 -14.64 -0.24
N ASP A 188 -2.29 -13.90 -0.80
CA ASP A 188 -2.01 -13.97 -2.24
C ASP A 188 -1.38 -15.33 -2.60
N GLY A 189 -0.53 -15.90 -1.73
CA GLY A 189 -0.01 -17.26 -1.88
C GLY A 189 -1.11 -18.33 -1.98
N ALA A 190 -2.16 -18.23 -1.17
CA ALA A 190 -3.31 -19.14 -1.25
C ALA A 190 -4.07 -19.01 -2.58
N LEU A 191 -4.21 -17.78 -3.09
CA LEU A 191 -4.80 -17.52 -4.41
C LEU A 191 -3.93 -18.08 -5.54
N ILE A 192 -2.60 -17.97 -5.42
CA ILE A 192 -1.64 -18.53 -6.38
C ILE A 192 -1.82 -20.05 -6.44
N TYR A 193 -1.75 -20.77 -5.31
CA TYR A 193 -1.95 -22.23 -5.32
C TYR A 193 -3.27 -22.62 -5.97
N LYS A 194 -4.36 -21.92 -5.64
CA LYS A 194 -5.69 -22.15 -6.25
C LYS A 194 -5.68 -21.92 -7.76
N ALA A 195 -5.01 -20.87 -8.25
CA ALA A 195 -4.89 -20.56 -9.68
C ALA A 195 -4.12 -21.65 -10.45
N PHE A 196 -3.13 -22.29 -9.81
CA PHE A 196 -2.42 -23.46 -10.34
C PHE A 196 -3.16 -24.79 -10.08
N GLY A 197 -4.43 -24.75 -9.65
CA GLY A 197 -5.23 -25.94 -9.39
C GLY A 197 -4.74 -26.78 -8.21
N ARG A 198 -3.99 -26.19 -7.28
CA ARG A 198 -3.44 -26.86 -6.10
C ARG A 198 -4.21 -26.46 -4.84
N ASN A 199 -4.64 -27.46 -4.07
CA ASN A 199 -5.26 -27.26 -2.77
C ASN A 199 -4.20 -27.35 -1.67
N PHE A 200 -3.40 -26.29 -1.55
CA PHE A 200 -2.33 -26.18 -0.58
C PHE A 200 -2.44 -24.86 0.18
N ASP A 201 -2.48 -24.93 1.51
CA ASP A 201 -2.48 -23.76 2.36
C ASP A 201 -1.03 -23.32 2.62
N PRO A 202 -0.64 -22.06 2.35
CA PRO A 202 0.72 -21.60 2.56
C PRO A 202 1.22 -21.77 4.00
N LYS A 203 0.34 -21.88 5.01
CA LYS A 203 0.75 -22.17 6.39
C LYS A 203 1.45 -23.53 6.57
N TRP A 204 1.25 -24.47 5.62
CA TRP A 204 1.90 -25.78 5.63
C TRP A 204 3.31 -25.77 5.06
N PHE A 205 3.68 -24.72 4.31
CA PHE A 205 4.97 -24.57 3.65
C PHE A 205 6.18 -24.90 4.55
N PRO A 206 6.34 -24.31 5.76
CA PRO A 206 7.52 -24.55 6.56
C PRO A 206 7.65 -26.04 6.95
N VAL A 207 6.55 -26.70 7.32
CA VAL A 207 6.57 -28.12 7.69
C VAL A 207 6.98 -29.00 6.52
N VAL A 208 6.36 -28.82 5.35
CA VAL A 208 6.67 -29.68 4.19
C VAL A 208 8.08 -29.42 3.66
N LEU A 209 8.57 -28.18 3.72
CA LEU A 209 9.93 -27.83 3.33
C LEU A 209 10.96 -28.49 4.25
N SER A 210 10.76 -28.41 5.57
CA SER A 210 11.66 -29.03 6.56
C SER A 210 11.72 -30.54 6.40
N LEU A 211 10.59 -31.20 6.16
CA LEU A 211 10.56 -32.65 5.94
C LEU A 211 11.13 -33.07 4.56
N ASP A 212 10.97 -32.26 3.51
CA ASP A 212 11.62 -32.51 2.19
C ASP A 212 13.14 -32.43 2.31
N ARG A 213 13.66 -31.51 3.13
CA ARG A 213 15.10 -31.26 3.29
C ARG A 213 15.77 -32.19 4.30
N LYS A 214 15.14 -32.41 5.46
CA LYS A 214 15.72 -33.16 6.59
C LYS A 214 15.20 -34.59 6.71
N GLY A 215 14.18 -34.97 5.93
CA GLY A 215 13.61 -36.31 5.93
C GLY A 215 12.67 -36.55 7.09
N GLU A 216 13.17 -37.09 8.19
CA GLU A 216 12.37 -37.50 9.35
C GLU A 216 12.65 -36.60 10.56
N LEU A 217 11.60 -36.01 11.12
CA LEU A 217 11.71 -35.12 12.28
C LEU A 217 10.65 -35.45 13.34
N SER A 218 11.06 -35.42 14.60
CA SER A 218 10.11 -35.38 15.72
C SER A 218 9.40 -34.03 15.79
N ILE A 219 8.34 -33.97 16.62
CA ILE A 219 7.58 -32.74 16.82
C ILE A 219 8.48 -31.62 17.37
N SER A 220 9.39 -31.95 18.30
CA SER A 220 10.31 -30.98 18.90
C SER A 220 11.29 -30.41 17.88
N GLU A 221 11.96 -31.29 17.13
CA GLU A 221 12.92 -30.89 16.09
C GLU A 221 12.23 -30.07 15.00
N LEU A 222 11.00 -30.42 14.63
CA LEU A 222 10.24 -29.68 13.65
C LEU A 222 9.78 -28.31 14.18
N ALA A 223 9.35 -28.22 15.44
CA ALA A 223 8.94 -26.96 16.07
C ALA A 223 10.11 -25.98 16.18
N GLU A 224 11.29 -26.48 16.56
CA GLU A 224 12.54 -25.73 16.59
C GLU A 224 12.93 -25.24 15.18
N GLU A 225 12.93 -26.14 14.19
CA GLU A 225 13.29 -25.83 12.80
C GLU A 225 12.43 -24.72 12.18
N ILE A 226 11.12 -24.75 12.41
CA ILE A 226 10.17 -23.81 11.80
C ILE A 226 9.91 -22.57 12.66
N GLY A 227 10.48 -22.52 13.87
CA GLY A 227 10.29 -21.42 14.83
C GLY A 227 8.87 -21.30 15.39
N TYR A 228 8.09 -22.40 15.45
CA TYR A 228 6.71 -22.40 15.96
C TYR A 228 6.61 -23.07 17.33
N SER A 229 5.52 -22.77 18.06
CA SER A 229 5.22 -23.47 19.30
C SER A 229 4.85 -24.94 19.04
N HIS A 230 5.16 -25.83 20.00
CA HIS A 230 4.78 -27.24 19.93
C HIS A 230 3.29 -27.47 19.59
N PRO A 231 2.31 -26.81 20.24
CA PRO A 231 0.90 -26.96 19.87
C PRO A 231 0.60 -26.55 18.42
N SER A 232 1.18 -25.46 17.93
CA SER A 232 1.00 -25.00 16.55
C SER A 232 1.53 -26.03 15.54
N THR A 233 2.71 -26.60 15.81
CA THR A 233 3.31 -27.65 14.96
C THR A 233 2.44 -28.90 14.89
N ILE A 234 1.85 -29.32 16.02
CA ILE A 234 0.93 -30.46 16.07
C ILE A 234 -0.29 -30.24 15.18
N VAL A 235 -0.89 -29.05 15.22
CA VAL A 235 -2.05 -28.70 14.38
C VAL A 235 -1.71 -28.82 12.90
N LEU A 236 -0.58 -28.25 12.47
CA LEU A 236 -0.14 -28.30 11.07
C LEU A 236 0.14 -29.74 10.60
N LEU A 237 0.80 -30.54 11.44
CA LEU A 237 1.07 -31.95 11.15
C LEU A 237 -0.23 -32.75 11.00
N LYS A 238 -1.21 -32.52 11.88
CA LYS A 238 -2.50 -33.22 11.82
C LYS A 238 -3.24 -32.90 10.53
N GLU A 239 -3.31 -31.62 10.15
CA GLU A 239 -3.93 -31.20 8.89
C GLU A 239 -3.23 -31.84 7.67
N LEU A 240 -1.90 -31.88 7.66
CA LEU A 240 -1.12 -32.52 6.59
C LEU A 240 -1.26 -34.05 6.56
N GLN A 241 -1.46 -34.69 7.71
CA GLN A 241 -1.77 -36.11 7.82
C GLN A 241 -3.17 -36.42 7.29
N GLU A 242 -4.17 -35.59 7.61
CA GLU A 242 -5.54 -35.69 7.08
C GLU A 242 -5.58 -35.53 5.55
N LYS A 243 -4.68 -34.73 4.98
CA LYS A 243 -4.49 -34.61 3.53
C LYS A 243 -3.67 -35.76 2.91
N GLY A 244 -3.10 -36.64 3.73
CA GLY A 244 -2.27 -37.74 3.25
C GLY A 244 -0.93 -37.29 2.66
N TYR A 245 -0.41 -36.13 3.07
CA TYR A 245 0.92 -35.65 2.66
C TYR A 245 2.00 -36.07 3.65
N VAL A 246 1.69 -36.05 4.95
CA VAL A 246 2.62 -36.43 6.02
C VAL A 246 2.18 -37.77 6.63
N SER A 247 3.16 -38.59 6.99
CA SER A 247 2.99 -39.83 7.74
C SER A 247 3.90 -39.83 8.95
N SER A 248 3.70 -40.78 9.87
CA SER A 248 4.53 -40.87 11.06
C SER A 248 4.69 -42.29 11.57
N LYS A 249 5.83 -42.56 12.20
CA LYS A 249 6.22 -43.86 12.76
C LYS A 249 6.82 -43.70 14.16
N LYS A 250 6.82 -44.77 14.95
CA LYS A 250 7.57 -44.81 16.21
C LYS A 250 9.06 -44.75 15.90
N ASP A 251 9.81 -44.03 16.72
CA ASP A 251 11.27 -44.09 16.70
C ASP A 251 11.74 -45.48 17.16
N ILE A 252 12.83 -45.97 16.55
CA ILE A 252 13.37 -47.32 16.82
C ILE A 252 14.12 -47.34 18.16
N SER A 253 14.64 -46.20 18.60
CA SER A 253 15.44 -46.03 19.82
C SER A 253 14.66 -45.56 21.04
N ASP A 254 13.58 -44.78 20.87
CA ASP A 254 12.66 -44.40 21.95
C ASP A 254 11.21 -44.49 21.48
N GLU A 255 10.47 -45.50 21.93
CA GLU A 255 9.07 -45.69 21.53
C GLU A 255 8.13 -44.52 21.86
N ARG A 256 8.54 -43.62 22.76
CA ARG A 256 7.79 -42.41 23.11
C ARG A 256 8.01 -41.29 22.11
N LYS A 257 9.07 -41.35 21.30
CA LYS A 257 9.37 -40.40 20.23
C LYS A 257 8.68 -40.87 18.95
N ARG A 258 7.96 -39.95 18.31
CA ARG A 258 7.27 -40.18 17.03
C ARG A 258 7.92 -39.32 15.96
N LEU A 259 8.37 -39.96 14.89
CA LEU A 259 9.00 -39.31 13.75
C LEU A 259 7.96 -39.08 12.65
N ASN A 260 7.95 -37.86 12.11
CA ASN A 260 7.08 -37.44 11.02
C ASN A 260 7.92 -37.31 9.75
N PHE A 261 7.34 -37.67 8.62
CA PHE A 261 8.01 -37.67 7.32
C PHE A 261 6.99 -37.50 6.19
N LEU A 262 7.47 -37.09 5.01
CA LEU A 262 6.63 -37.03 3.83
C LEU A 262 6.26 -38.44 3.36
N SER A 263 4.96 -38.68 3.19
CA SER A 263 4.47 -39.85 2.47
C SER A 263 4.89 -39.81 0.99
N GLU A 264 4.75 -40.92 0.26
CA GLU A 264 5.00 -40.92 -1.18
C GLU A 264 4.12 -39.91 -1.94
N ASN A 265 2.84 -39.80 -1.55
CA ASN A 265 1.94 -38.76 -2.08
C ASN A 265 2.45 -37.35 -1.75
N GLY A 266 2.92 -37.12 -0.51
CA GLY A 266 3.50 -35.83 -0.10
C GLY A 266 4.75 -35.47 -0.90
N LYS A 267 5.67 -36.42 -1.11
CA LYS A 267 6.87 -36.22 -1.93
C LYS A 267 6.51 -35.88 -3.39
N GLN A 268 5.54 -36.60 -3.97
CA GLN A 268 5.09 -36.31 -5.33
C GLN A 268 4.42 -34.94 -5.42
N PHE A 269 3.58 -34.59 -4.45
CA PHE A 269 2.91 -33.30 -4.40
C PHE A 269 3.91 -32.14 -4.29
N ILE A 270 4.95 -32.26 -3.47
CA ILE A 270 6.01 -31.24 -3.37
C ILE A 270 6.75 -31.04 -4.70
N LYS A 271 7.01 -32.12 -5.47
CA LYS A 271 7.62 -31.97 -6.80
C LYS A 271 6.78 -31.08 -7.73
N GLU A 272 5.46 -31.11 -7.59
CA GLU A 272 4.55 -30.26 -8.35
C GLU A 272 4.48 -28.82 -7.81
N LEU A 273 4.77 -28.61 -6.52
CA LEU A 273 4.81 -27.28 -5.92
C LEU A 273 6.12 -26.54 -6.20
N LYS A 274 7.24 -27.24 -6.40
CA LYS A 274 8.57 -26.64 -6.63
C LYS A 274 8.57 -25.59 -7.77
N PRO A 275 8.00 -25.84 -8.97
CA PRO A 275 7.91 -24.82 -10.02
C PRO A 275 7.09 -23.59 -9.61
N ILE A 276 6.03 -23.77 -8.80
CA ILE A 276 5.22 -22.66 -8.29
C ILE A 276 6.06 -21.84 -7.29
N TRP A 277 6.83 -22.49 -6.43
CA TRP A 277 7.73 -21.83 -5.49
C TRP A 277 8.83 -21.05 -6.17
N GLU A 278 9.38 -21.53 -7.29
CA GLU A 278 10.36 -20.78 -8.10
C GLU A 278 9.77 -19.47 -8.62
N ILE A 279 8.55 -19.52 -9.20
CA ILE A 279 7.84 -18.32 -9.67
C ILE A 279 7.58 -17.36 -8.49
N MET A 280 7.07 -17.89 -7.37
CA MET A 280 6.83 -17.07 -6.18
C MET A 280 8.13 -16.46 -5.64
N SER A 281 9.24 -17.17 -5.68
CA SER A 281 10.56 -16.69 -5.26
C SER A 281 11.00 -15.51 -6.10
N THR A 282 10.86 -15.57 -7.43
CA THR A 282 11.20 -14.44 -8.32
C THR A 282 10.37 -13.19 -7.99
N VAL A 283 9.07 -13.34 -7.76
CA VAL A 283 8.19 -12.21 -7.41
C VAL A 283 8.52 -11.66 -6.01
N LEU A 284 8.80 -12.54 -5.04
CA LEU A 284 9.20 -12.13 -3.70
C LEU A 284 10.57 -11.42 -3.72
N GLU A 285 11.48 -11.82 -4.60
CA GLU A 285 12.77 -11.17 -4.81
C GLU A 285 12.59 -9.76 -5.40
N GLU A 286 11.68 -9.57 -6.36
CA GLU A 286 11.32 -8.23 -6.86
C GLU A 286 10.78 -7.32 -5.73
N ILE A 287 9.89 -7.86 -4.89
CA ILE A 287 9.32 -7.12 -3.74
C ILE A 287 10.40 -6.79 -2.69
N GLY A 288 11.28 -7.76 -2.42
CA GLY A 288 12.32 -7.67 -1.39
C GLY A 288 13.54 -6.83 -1.80
N SER A 289 13.84 -6.76 -3.10
CA SER A 289 14.97 -6.02 -3.70
C SER A 289 14.70 -4.52 -3.81
N ASN A 290 14.15 -3.94 -2.74
CA ASN A 290 13.99 -2.50 -2.60
C ASN A 290 15.28 -1.84 -2.11
N SER A 291 15.27 -0.50 -2.03
CA SER A 291 16.41 0.33 -1.60
C SER A 291 17.00 -0.01 -0.23
N HIS A 292 16.28 -0.80 0.59
CA HIS A 292 16.68 -1.17 1.94
C HIS A 292 16.90 -2.68 2.11
N HIS A 293 16.84 -3.48 1.04
CA HIS A 293 17.10 -4.92 1.03
C HIS A 293 16.38 -5.69 2.15
N LEU A 294 15.07 -5.87 1.99
CA LEU A 294 14.17 -6.35 3.05
C LEU A 294 14.66 -7.61 3.77
N LEU A 295 15.08 -8.64 3.02
CA LEU A 295 15.52 -9.91 3.60
C LEU A 295 16.75 -9.73 4.51
N ARG A 296 17.76 -9.00 4.03
CA ARG A 296 18.96 -8.69 4.80
C ARG A 296 18.66 -7.89 6.07
N ALA A 297 17.69 -6.97 6.01
CA ALA A 297 17.27 -6.21 7.18
C ALA A 297 16.57 -7.08 8.23
N ILE A 298 15.83 -8.12 7.80
CA ILE A 298 15.21 -9.10 8.69
C ILE A 298 16.29 -9.96 9.35
N GLU A 299 17.20 -10.54 8.57
CA GLU A 299 18.31 -11.37 9.07
C GLU A 299 19.14 -10.61 10.13
N GLN A 300 19.50 -9.36 9.87
CA GLN A 300 20.22 -8.52 10.83
C GLN A 300 19.43 -8.24 12.12
N ALA A 301 18.10 -8.20 12.05
CA ALA A 301 17.25 -8.03 13.22
C ALA A 301 17.16 -9.34 14.02
N GLU A 302 17.09 -10.48 13.33
CA GLU A 302 17.10 -11.82 13.92
C GLU A 302 18.43 -12.09 14.65
N ASP A 303 19.57 -11.83 14.02
CA ASP A 303 20.90 -11.95 14.65
C ASP A 303 20.99 -11.14 15.96
N LYS A 304 20.45 -9.93 15.96
CA LYS A 304 20.42 -9.06 17.15
C LYS A 304 19.54 -9.61 18.26
N LEU A 305 18.43 -10.28 17.91
CA LEU A 305 17.51 -10.89 18.86
C LEU A 305 18.09 -12.18 19.45
N GLU A 306 18.86 -12.94 18.67
CA GLU A 306 19.58 -14.12 19.13
C GLU A 306 20.67 -13.75 20.15
N VAL A 307 21.45 -12.70 19.88
CA VAL A 307 22.46 -12.20 20.82
C VAL A 307 21.82 -11.68 22.11
N GLN A 308 20.71 -10.93 22.00
CA GLN A 308 20.00 -10.39 23.15
C GLN A 308 18.54 -10.09 22.82
N THR A 309 17.64 -10.72 23.56
CA THR A 309 16.20 -10.58 23.36
C THR A 309 15.72 -9.14 23.55
N PHE A 310 14.59 -8.80 22.93
CA PHE A 310 13.94 -7.51 23.14
C PHE A 310 13.66 -7.24 24.63
N TYR A 311 13.20 -8.25 25.38
CA TYR A 311 12.94 -8.15 26.82
C TYR A 311 14.20 -7.80 27.63
N GLN A 312 15.31 -8.49 27.39
CA GLN A 312 16.58 -8.20 28.07
C GLN A 312 17.08 -6.79 27.78
N ARG A 313 16.94 -6.30 26.53
CA ARG A 313 17.30 -4.92 26.15
C ARG A 313 16.46 -3.89 26.90
N VAL A 314 15.15 -4.11 26.99
CA VAL A 314 14.23 -3.23 27.74
C VAL A 314 14.61 -3.18 29.23
N LEU A 315 14.90 -4.33 29.84
CA LEU A 315 15.32 -4.38 31.24
C LEU A 315 16.65 -3.65 31.50
N ALA A 316 17.60 -3.70 30.56
CA ALA A 316 18.88 -3.01 30.69
C ALA A 316 18.77 -1.48 30.65
N ILE A 317 17.79 -0.94 29.90
CA ILE A 317 17.55 0.52 29.81
C ILE A 317 16.71 1.03 30.99
N ARG A 318 15.93 0.16 31.62
CA ARG A 318 15.01 0.54 32.72
C ARG A 318 15.74 0.89 34.03
N GLN A 319 17.02 0.56 34.17
CA GLN A 319 17.85 0.87 35.35
C GLN A 319 18.27 2.34 35.35
#